data_AF-A0A3P3D3P0-F1
#
_entry.id   AF-A0A3P3D3P0-F1
#
_cell.length_a   1.000
_cell.length_b   1.000
_cell.length_c   1.000
_cell.angle_alpha   90.00
_cell.angle_beta   90.00
_cell.angle_gamma   90.00
#
_symmetry.space_group_name_H-M   'P 1'
#
loop_
_entity.id
_entity.type
_entity.pdbx_description
1 polymer ?
#
loop_
_entity_poly.entity_id
_entity_poly.type
_entity_poly.pdbx_seq_one_letter_code
_entity_poly.pdbx_strand_id
1 'polypeptide(L)' 'AAPWLIPQQNGMVERLIRTQKEQCTHRHRFESIQHATRGIADWITFYNNRRPHQALAIRTTAEAFKLAA' A
#
# COMPACT_ATOMS: atom_id res chain seq x y z
N ALA A 1 -1.48 19.14 -19.44
CA ALA A 1 -1.58 19.16 -17.97
C ALA A 1 -0.79 17.98 -17.42
N ALA A 2 -0.05 18.14 -16.32
CA ALA A 2 0.68 17.02 -15.72
C ALA A 2 -0.32 15.91 -15.32
N PRO A 3 -0.05 14.63 -15.64
CA PRO A 3 -0.98 13.53 -15.38
C PRO A 3 -1.48 13.48 -13.92
N TRP A 4 -0.62 13.86 -12.97
CA TRP A 4 -0.92 13.86 -11.54
C TRP A 4 -1.99 14.86 -11.09
N LEU A 5 -2.39 15.81 -11.95
CA LEU A 5 -3.41 16.83 -11.65
C LEU A 5 -4.81 16.43 -12.13
N ILE A 6 -4.97 15.26 -12.73
CA ILE A 6 -6.26 14.76 -13.22
C ILE A 6 -6.82 13.81 -12.14
N PRO A 7 -7.89 14.18 -11.42
CA PRO A 7 -8.44 13.37 -10.32
C PRO A 7 -8.69 11.90 -10.70
N GLN A 8 -9.09 11.66 -11.95
CA GLN A 8 -9.36 10.34 -12.49
C GLN A 8 -8.11 9.44 -12.60
N GLN A 9 -6.90 10.02 -12.66
CA GLN A 9 -5.64 9.28 -12.74
C GLN A 9 -5.11 8.85 -11.37
N ASN A 10 -5.68 9.37 -10.27
CA ASN A 10 -5.20 9.11 -8.91
C ASN A 10 -5.88 7.92 -8.22
N GLY A 11 -6.88 7.29 -8.85
CA GLY A 11 -7.73 6.28 -8.21
C GLY A 11 -6.99 5.04 -7.69
N MET A 12 -5.87 4.66 -8.30
CA MET A 12 -5.05 3.53 -7.83
C MET A 12 -4.38 3.82 -6.49
N VAL A 13 -3.73 4.99 -6.37
CA VAL A 13 -3.05 5.37 -5.13
C VAL A 13 -4.04 5.73 -4.03
N GLU A 14 -5.20 6.32 -4.37
CA GLU A 14 -6.28 6.57 -3.40
C GLU A 14 -6.81 5.27 -2.80
N ARG A 15 -7.03 4.24 -3.62
CA ARG A 15 -7.43 2.92 -3.14
C ARG A 15 -6.39 2.29 -2.22
N LEU A 16 -5.10 2.43 -2.55
CA LEU A 16 -4.00 1.97 -1.69
C LEU A 16 -4.01 2.71 -0.34
N ILE A 17 -4.09 4.04 -0.36
CA ILE A 17 -4.11 4.88 0.85
C ILE A 17 -5.30 4.51 1.74
N ARG A 18 -6.49 4.33 1.16
CA ARG A 18 -7.67 3.90 1.92
C ARG A 18 -7.45 2.56 2.61
N THR A 19 -6.91 1.57 1.90
CA THR A 19 -6.60 0.24 2.46
C THR A 19 -5.57 0.33 3.59
N GLN A 20 -4.53 1.15 3.40
CA GLN A 20 -3.51 1.39 4.43
C GLN A 20 -4.13 1.99 5.69
N LYS A 21 -5.02 2.97 5.53
CA LYS A 21 -5.69 3.61 6.65
C LYS A 21 -6.54 2.63 7.45
N GLU A 22 -7.40 1.89 6.75
CA GLU A 22 -8.32 0.92 7.36
C GLU A 22 -7.60 -0.24 8.07
N GLN A 23 -6.41 -0.63 7.61
CA GLN A 23 -5.69 -1.79 8.14
C GLN A 23 -4.56 -1.45 9.10
N CYS A 24 -3.96 -0.26 8.99
CA CYS A 24 -2.82 0.15 9.80
C CYS A 24 -3.17 1.39 10.64
N THR A 25 -3.24 2.57 10.04
CA THR A 25 -3.23 3.82 10.82
C THR A 25 -4.48 4.05 11.65
N HIS A 26 -5.66 3.57 11.22
CA HIS A 26 -6.89 3.65 12.03
C HIS A 26 -6.97 2.59 13.13
N ARG A 27 -6.16 1.53 13.07
CA ARG A 27 -6.17 0.43 14.05
C ARG A 27 -5.13 0.57 15.16
N HIS A 28 -4.17 1.48 14.99
CA HIS A 28 -3.05 1.64 15.90
C HIS A 28 -3.05 3.05 16.48
N ARG A 29 -2.81 3.14 17.79
CA ARG A 29 -2.47 4.41 18.44
C ARG A 29 -0.95 4.53 18.45
N PHE A 30 -0.41 5.40 17.60
CA PHE A 30 1.02 5.68 17.60
C PHE A 30 1.35 6.69 18.71
N GLU A 31 2.46 6.43 19.40
CA GLU A 31 2.94 7.24 20.52
C GLU A 31 3.92 8.32 20.07
N SER A 32 4.51 8.15 18.89
CA SER A 32 5.46 9.08 18.29
C SER A 32 5.45 8.94 16.77
N ILE A 33 6.01 9.94 16.08
CA ILE A 33 6.21 9.88 14.63
C ILE A 33 7.12 8.71 14.27
N GLN A 34 8.15 8.44 15.07
CA GLN A 34 9.07 7.31 14.87
C GLN A 34 8.34 5.97 14.95
N HIS A 35 7.43 5.81 15.92
CA HIS A 35 6.59 4.61 16.03
C HIS A 35 5.67 4.50 14.80
N ALA A 36 5.02 5.59 14.39
CA ALA A 36 4.18 5.62 13.19
C ALA A 36 4.95 5.23 11.92
N THR A 37 6.14 5.79 11.72
CA THR A 37 7.01 5.50 10.57
C THR A 37 7.35 4.01 10.51
N ARG A 38 7.70 3.39 11.64
CA ARG A 38 8.00 1.95 11.69
C ARG A 38 6.75 1.11 11.41
N GLY A 39 5.63 1.41 12.05
CA GLY A 39 4.38 0.68 11.85
C GLY A 39 3.89 0.74 10.39
N ILE A 40 4.03 1.90 9.75
CA ILE A 40 3.70 2.08 8.33
C ILE A 40 4.69 1.31 7.45
N ALA A 41 6.00 1.35 7.73
CA ALA A 41 7.01 0.61 6.98
C ALA A 41 6.79 -0.92 7.07
N ASP A 42 6.45 -1.42 8.25
CA ASP A 42 6.13 -2.82 8.49
C ASP A 42 4.87 -3.23 7.70
N TRP A 43 3.83 -2.38 7.70
CA TRP A 43 2.61 -2.61 6.91
C TRP A 43 2.89 -2.63 5.40
N ILE A 44 3.69 -1.70 4.88
CA ILE A 44 4.09 -1.67 3.46
C ILE A 44 4.86 -2.93 3.09
N THR A 45 5.79 -3.35 3.94
CA THR A 45 6.57 -4.58 3.74
C THR A 45 5.67 -5.81 3.67
N PHE A 46 4.70 -5.91 4.58
CA PHE A 46 3.69 -6.95 4.56
C PHE A 46 2.85 -6.92 3.28
N TYR A 47 2.32 -5.75 2.91
CA TYR A 47 1.48 -5.59 1.73
C TYR A 47 2.20 -6.04 0.45
N ASN A 48 3.45 -5.62 0.27
CA ASN A 48 4.20 -5.91 -0.95
C ASN A 48 4.70 -7.35 -1.04
N ASN A 49 5.16 -7.92 0.08
CA ASN A 49 5.93 -9.19 0.06
C ASN A 49 5.19 -10.39 0.63
N ARG A 50 4.06 -10.19 1.31
CA ARG A 50 3.35 -11.28 2.02
C ARG A 50 1.87 -11.38 1.68
N ARG A 51 1.22 -10.28 1.28
CA ARG A 51 -0.21 -10.29 0.96
C ARG A 51 -0.45 -10.82 -0.45
N PRO A 52 -1.15 -11.96 -0.63
CA PRO A 52 -1.58 -12.41 -1.94
C PRO A 52 -2.75 -11.57 -2.44
N HIS A 53 -2.78 -11.27 -3.74
CA HIS A 53 -3.83 -10.50 -4.37
C HIS A 53 -4.54 -11.32 -5.45
N GLN A 54 -5.86 -11.42 -5.37
CA GLN A 54 -6.67 -12.14 -6.36
C GLN A 54 -6.47 -11.61 -7.78
N ALA A 55 -6.36 -10.28 -7.94
CA ALA A 55 -6.07 -9.65 -9.23
C ALA A 55 -4.69 -10.03 -9.80
N LEU A 56 -3.78 -10.53 -8.98
CA LEU A 56 -2.45 -10.99 -9.37
C LEU A 56 -2.36 -12.53 -9.43
N ALA A 57 -3.50 -13.22 -9.57
CA ALA A 57 -3.61 -14.67 -9.49
C ALA A 57 -3.00 -15.24 -8.20
N ILE A 58 -3.37 -14.64 -7.06
CA ILE A 58 -2.94 -15.05 -5.70
C ILE A 58 -1.45 -14.81 -5.43
N ARG A 59 -0.78 -14.01 -6.27
CA ARG A 59 0.61 -13.57 -6.02
C ARG A 59 0.66 -12.30 -5.18
N THR A 60 1.82 -12.09 -4.55
CA THR A 60 2.21 -10.83 -3.93
C THR A 60 2.58 -9.79 -4.97
N THR A 61 2.61 -8.52 -4.57
CA THR A 61 3.00 -7.43 -5.47
C THR A 61 4.46 -7.57 -5.90
N ALA A 62 5.34 -8.00 -4.99
CA ALA A 62 6.75 -8.24 -5.29
C ALA A 62 6.95 -9.37 -6.31
N GLU A 63 6.20 -10.46 -6.21
CA GLU A 63 6.25 -11.55 -7.20
C GLU A 63 5.75 -11.10 -8.58
N ALA A 64 4.63 -10.37 -8.62
CA ALA A 64 4.10 -9.85 -9.88
C ALA A 64 5.06 -8.87 -10.54
N PHE A 65 5.72 -8.00 -9.76
CA PHE A 65 6.72 -7.08 -10.27
C PHE A 65 7.95 -7.81 -10.83
N LYS A 66 8.45 -8.83 -10.12
CA LYS A 66 9.58 -9.66 -10.61
C LYS A 66 9.27 -10.39 -11.91
N LEU A 67 8.02 -10.79 -12.14
CA LEU A 67 7.59 -11.47 -13.37
C LEU A 67 7.40 -10.51 -14.54
N ALA A 68 7.22 -9.21 -14.27
CA ALA A 68 7.02 -8.18 -15.29
C ALA A 68 8.33 -7.48 -15.70
N ALA A 69 9.42 -7.71 -14.97
CA ALA A 69 10.77 -7.21 -15.25
C ALA A 69 11.54 -8.19 -16.14
#